data_AF-A0A1X4HSZ3-F1
#
_entry.id   AF-A0A1X4HSZ3-F1
#
_cell.length_a   1.000
_cell.length_b   1.000
_cell.length_c   1.000
_cell.angle_alpha   90.00
_cell.angle_beta   90.00
_cell.angle_gamma   90.00
#
_symmetry.space_group_name_H-M   'P 1'
#
loop_
_entity.id
_entity.type
_entity.pdbx_description
1 polymer ?
#
loop_
_entity_poly.entity_id
_entity_poly.type
_entity_poly.pdbx_seq_one_letter_code
_entity_poly.pdbx_strand_id
1 'polypeptide(L)' 'MIRYDALDALPVREALPGLTDALDAHGTAVLVAPPGTGKTTLVPLALAGLLGDGPARRVVVAEPRRIAARAAARRMAWL' A
#
# COMPACT_ATOMS: atom_id res chain seq x y z
N MET A 1 12.98 6.95 8.59
CA MET A 1 12.82 5.70 9.38
C MET A 1 11.36 5.33 9.28
N ILE A 2 11.05 4.11 8.86
CA ILE A 2 9.67 3.67 8.68
C ILE A 2 8.99 3.57 10.05
N ARG A 3 7.79 4.13 10.16
CA ARG A 3 6.92 4.18 11.34
C ARG A 3 6.05 2.94 11.39
N TYR A 4 6.66 1.82 11.74
CA TYR A 4 6.00 0.52 11.78
C TYR A 4 4.77 0.50 12.71
N ASP A 5 4.82 1.22 13.84
CA ASP A 5 3.67 1.42 14.74
C ASP A 5 2.43 1.96 14.03
N ALA A 6 2.61 2.98 13.20
CA ALA A 6 1.53 3.60 12.44
C ALA A 6 1.05 2.73 11.28
N LEU A 7 1.95 1.95 10.67
CA LEU A 7 1.60 0.99 9.61
C LEU A 7 0.87 -0.23 10.16
N ASP A 8 1.21 -0.69 11.36
CA ASP A 8 0.62 -1.86 12.01
C ASP A 8 -0.84 -1.60 12.40
N ALA A 9 -1.18 -0.35 12.70
CA ALA A 9 -2.53 0.09 13.02
C ALA A 9 -3.47 0.25 11.79
N LEU A 10 -2.98 0.12 10.56
CA LEU A 10 -3.82 0.32 9.36
C LEU A 10 -4.68 -0.92 9.06
N PRO A 11 -6.03 -0.80 9.03
CA PRO A 11 -6.91 -1.96 8.84
C PRO A 11 -6.66 -2.74 7.54
N VAL A 12 -6.20 -2.09 6.47
CA VAL A 12 -5.94 -2.77 5.19
C VAL A 12 -4.82 -3.80 5.26
N ARG A 13 -4.03 -3.82 6.34
CA ARG A 13 -2.96 -4.80 6.57
C ARG A 13 -3.45 -6.24 6.49
N GLU A 14 -4.63 -6.51 7.02
CA GLU A 14 -5.24 -7.85 7.02
C GLU A 14 -5.46 -8.39 5.60
N ALA A 15 -5.58 -7.50 4.61
CA ALA A 15 -5.76 -7.87 3.21
C ALA A 15 -4.44 -8.15 2.46
N LEU A 16 -3.27 -7.84 3.02
CA LEU A 16 -1.99 -7.96 2.32
C LEU A 16 -1.61 -9.40 1.93
N PRO A 17 -1.79 -10.42 2.79
CA PRO A 17 -1.48 -11.80 2.40
C PRO A 17 -2.30 -12.24 1.20
N GLY A 18 -3.63 -12.12 1.27
CA GLY A 18 -4.51 -12.52 0.17
C GLY A 18 -4.33 -11.68 -1.11
N LEU A 19 -3.94 -10.41 -0.97
CA LEU A 19 -3.58 -9.58 -2.12
C LEU A 19 -2.31 -10.09 -2.81
N THR A 20 -1.28 -10.45 -2.04
CA THR A 20 -0.02 -11.00 -2.57
C THR A 20 -0.28 -12.32 -3.28
N ASP A 21 -1.02 -13.23 -2.65
CA ASP A 21 -1.37 -14.53 -3.23
C ASP A 21 -2.11 -14.38 -4.57
N ALA A 22 -3.09 -13.46 -4.63
CA ALA A 22 -3.84 -13.20 -5.86
C ALA A 22 -2.96 -12.60 -6.98
N LEU A 23 -2.05 -11.69 -6.63
CA LEU A 23 -1.10 -11.10 -7.59
C LEU A 23 -0.08 -12.13 -8.08
N ASP A 24 0.43 -13.01 -7.21
CA ASP A 24 1.37 -14.05 -7.59
C ASP A 24 0.71 -15.12 -8.47
N ALA A 25 -0.54 -15.50 -8.16
CA ALA A 25 -1.27 -16.51 -8.92
C ALA A 25 -1.83 -16.00 -10.27
N HIS A 26 -2.27 -14.73 -10.32
CA HIS A 26 -3.07 -14.20 -11.44
C HIS A 26 -2.50 -12.94 -12.09
N GLY A 27 -1.44 -12.35 -11.53
CA GLY A 27 -0.85 -11.09 -11.99
C GLY A 27 -1.74 -9.85 -11.76
N THR A 28 -2.96 -10.02 -11.25
CA THR A 28 -3.96 -8.96 -11.06
C THR A 28 -4.84 -9.25 -9.87
N ALA A 29 -5.30 -8.20 -9.19
CA ALA A 29 -6.19 -8.31 -8.04
C ALA A 29 -7.08 -7.08 -7.88
N VAL A 30 -8.25 -7.26 -7.28
CA VAL A 30 -9.16 -6.17 -6.90
C VAL A 30 -9.24 -6.13 -5.38
N LEU A 31 -8.76 -5.03 -4.80
CA LEU A 31 -8.85 -4.79 -3.37
C LEU A 31 -10.00 -3.83 -3.06
N VAL A 32 -11.00 -4.32 -2.34
CA VAL A 32 -12.10 -3.51 -1.81
C VAL A 32 -11.88 -3.32 -0.31
N ALA A 33 -11.81 -2.07 0.13
CA ALA A 33 -11.72 -1.73 1.55
C ALA A 33 -12.50 -0.44 1.83
N PRO A 34 -13.09 -0.29 3.03
CA PRO A 34 -13.73 0.95 3.43
C PRO A 34 -12.80 2.18 3.31
N PRO A 35 -13.36 3.39 3.14
CA PRO A 35 -12.57 4.63 3.18
C PRO A 35 -11.76 4.74 4.48
N GLY A 36 -10.55 5.31 4.40
CA GLY A 36 -9.69 5.54 5.58
C GLY A 36 -8.90 4.33 6.08
N THR A 37 -9.08 3.13 5.52
CA THR A 37 -8.39 1.89 5.94
C THR A 37 -6.89 1.83 5.60
N GLY A 38 -6.39 2.78 4.80
CA GLY A 38 -4.99 2.84 4.39
C GLY A 38 -4.67 2.20 3.04
N LYS A 39 -5.66 1.83 2.22
CA LYS A 39 -5.46 1.18 0.90
C LYS A 39 -4.53 1.95 -0.06
N THR A 40 -4.59 3.29 -0.06
CA THR A 40 -3.77 4.16 -0.94
C THR A 40 -2.42 4.49 -0.27
N THR A 41 -2.09 3.86 0.86
CA THR A 41 -0.93 4.19 1.68
C THR A 41 -0.08 2.96 1.99
N LEU A 42 -0.63 1.94 2.66
CA LEU A 42 0.14 0.74 3.03
C LEU A 42 0.41 -0.15 1.82
N VAL A 43 -0.59 -0.36 0.98
CA VAL A 43 -0.52 -1.33 -0.13
C VAL A 43 0.60 -0.98 -1.13
N PRO A 44 0.75 0.28 -1.60
CA PRO A 44 1.85 0.59 -2.51
C PRO A 44 3.24 0.38 -1.88
N LEU A 45 3.40 0.68 -0.59
CA LEU A 45 4.66 0.47 0.14
C LEU A 45 4.99 -1.02 0.27
N ALA A 46 3.99 -1.85 0.58
CA ALA A 46 4.13 -3.30 0.64
C ALA A 46 4.54 -3.88 -0.73
N LEU A 47 3.82 -3.51 -1.79
CA LEU A 47 4.12 -3.98 -3.16
C LEU A 47 5.46 -3.47 -3.70
N ALA A 48 5.93 -2.31 -3.21
CA ALA A 48 7.25 -1.77 -3.52
C ALA A 48 8.39 -2.51 -2.79
N GLY A 49 8.09 -3.47 -1.92
CA GLY A 49 9.09 -4.20 -1.14
C GLY A 49 9.71 -3.37 -0.02
N LEU A 50 9.07 -2.30 0.45
CA LEU A 50 9.65 -1.38 1.43
C LEU A 50 9.36 -1.77 2.90
N LEU A 51 8.53 -2.78 3.13
CA LEU A 51 8.06 -3.17 4.47
C LEU A 51 8.62 -4.51 4.97
N GLY A 52 9.57 -5.10 4.23
CA GLY A 52 10.20 -6.37 4.57
C GLY A 52 11.49 -6.57 3.78
N ASP A 53 12.00 -7.81 3.74
CA ASP A 53 13.32 -8.12 3.17
C ASP A 53 13.31 -8.34 1.64
N GLY A 54 12.20 -8.02 0.99
CA GLY A 54 12.05 -8.14 -0.46
C GLY A 54 12.86 -7.09 -1.22
N PRO A 55 13.17 -7.33 -2.52
CA PRO A 55 13.84 -6.33 -3.33
C PRO A 55 12.95 -5.10 -3.51
N ALA A 56 13.54 -3.91 -3.44
CA ALA A 56 12.85 -2.67 -3.74
C ALA A 56 12.38 -2.64 -5.20
N ARG A 57 11.14 -2.21 -5.43
CA ARG A 57 10.50 -2.16 -6.75
C ARG A 57 9.89 -0.78 -7.00
N ARG A 58 9.72 -0.44 -8.27
CA ARG A 58 8.99 0.76 -8.67
C ARG A 58 7.49 0.44 -8.75
N VAL A 59 6.69 1.17 -7.99
CA VAL A 59 5.22 1.09 -8.03
C VAL A 59 4.66 2.42 -8.54
N VAL A 60 3.71 2.34 -9.47
CA VAL A 60 2.96 3.50 -9.96
C VAL A 60 1.58 3.49 -9.33
N VAL A 61 1.20 4.59 -8.70
CA VAL A 61 -0.13 4.77 -8.09
C VAL A 61 -0.88 5.86 -8.85
N ALA A 62 -2.02 5.51 -9.43
CA ALA A 62 -2.90 6.45 -10.11
C ALA A 62 -4.07 6.84 -9.19
N GLU A 63 -4.36 8.13 -9.10
CA GLU A 63 -5.49 8.68 -8.35
C GLU A 63 -6.23 9.71 -9.24
N PRO A 64 -7.57 9.78 -9.20
CA PRO A 64 -8.35 10.61 -10.13
C PRO A 64 -8.15 12.11 -9.93
N ARG A 65 -7.61 12.54 -8.77
CA ARG A 65 -7.43 13.95 -8.43
C ARG A 65 -6.00 14.21 -7.97
N ARG A 66 -5.41 15.31 -8.46
CA ARG A 66 -4.05 15.74 -8.10
C ARG A 66 -3.84 15.90 -6.59
N ILE A 67 -4.86 16.40 -5.88
CA ILE A 67 -4.79 16.57 -4.43
C ILE A 67 -4.68 15.23 -3.70
N ALA A 68 -5.39 14.20 -4.15
CA ALA A 68 -5.34 12.86 -3.57
C ALA A 68 -3.97 12.22 -3.79
N ALA A 69 -3.44 12.28 -5.01
CA ALA A 69 -2.09 11.81 -5.31
C ALA A 69 -1.02 12.47 -4.42
N ARG A 70 -1.07 13.80 -4.28
CA ARG A 70 -0.14 14.56 -3.43
C ARG A 70 -0.31 14.25 -1.94
N ALA A 71 -1.53 14.05 -1.48
CA ALA A 71 -1.80 13.69 -0.09
C ALA A 71 -1.28 12.28 0.24
N ALA A 72 -1.54 11.32 -0.65
CA ALA A 72 -1.05 9.95 -0.53
C ALA A 72 0.48 9.90 -0.50
N ALA A 73 1.16 10.58 -1.44
CA ALA A 73 2.62 10.65 -1.49
C ALA A 73 3.22 11.24 -0.21
N ARG A 74 2.66 12.34 0.30
CA ARG A 74 3.11 12.95 1.56
C ARG A 74 2.88 12.04 2.76
N ARG A 75 1.74 11.35 2.82
CA ARG A 75 1.43 10.40 3.88
C ARG A 75 2.41 9.22 3.85
N MET A 76 2.68 8.65 2.68
CA MET A 76 3.63 7.56 2.51
C MET A 76 5.06 7.97 2.87
N ALA A 77 5.48 9.20 2.56
CA ALA A 77 6.80 9.70 2.92
C ALA A 77 6.97 9.99 4.43
N TRP A 78 5.86 10.23 5.14
CA TRP A 78 5.87 10.43 6.59
C TRP A 78 5.85 9.12 7.37
N LEU A 79 5.29 8.06 6.78
CA LEU A 79 5.31 6.69 7.29
C LEU A 79 6.66 6.03 7.05
#